data_AF-A0A2E3KB45-F1
#
_entry.id   AF-A0A2E3KB45-F1
#
_cell.length_a   1.000
_cell.length_b   1.000
_cell.length_c   1.000
_cell.angle_alpha   90.00
_cell.angle_beta   90.00
_cell.angle_gamma   90.00
#
_symmetry.space_group_name_H-M   'P 1'
#
loop_
_entity.id
_entity.type
_entity.pdbx_description
1 polymer ?
#
loop_
_entity_poly.entity_id
_entity_poly.type
_entity_poly.pdbx_seq_one_letter_code
_entity_poly.pdbx_strand_id
1 'polypeptide(L)'
;MTDDKQNNKVLVLGAGIVGICNALALREKGFEVTLIDKNEPSDATSYGNAGVISPWACIPQSMPGLWKKVPKWLLDPSGPLSIRWSYLPRMAPWLVEFLKSGNPKRLPAISDAMLTLNRPNLDLYKQLLQGTGEEGLIKDCYYLYVSRNPSGINLTSLEWKLRKERDVPFEQISGNEARDLEPDLSPDVQSAAIIKSQGRTVNPGRLGKVLAAKAMGLGVSFLKAEITKVTPNQRNGYDVLTDQGTQNANSVVLTAGVWSANLLKKLGVRVPLEAERGYHLVFKEPGVTLTNSVLDSDNKFVSSSMEMGMRSAGTAEFAGIDAPPDYRRAHVFKKHAKSLFPKLNTNSVDEWMGRRPSPPDSVPYIGEVPGFPRLFYGFGHGHLGLTGAPMTARMIAALVSNEPLNIDMTPYRLDRFNKP
;
A
#
# COMPACT_ATOMS: atom_id res chain seq x y z
N MET A 1 3.76 -40.64 -12.18
CA MET A 1 2.79 -39.97 -11.28
C MET A 1 3.40 -39.55 -9.94
N THR A 2 4.71 -39.73 -9.68
CA THR A 2 5.37 -39.33 -8.43
C THR A 2 6.08 -37.97 -8.50
N ASP A 3 6.38 -37.44 -9.69
CA ASP A 3 7.06 -36.12 -9.85
C ASP A 3 6.13 -34.91 -9.69
N ASP A 4 4.81 -35.04 -9.92
CA ASP A 4 3.88 -33.90 -9.84
C ASP A 4 3.68 -33.37 -8.42
N LYS A 5 3.78 -34.22 -7.39
CA LYS A 5 3.64 -33.76 -6.00
C LYS A 5 4.80 -32.87 -5.55
N GLN A 6 5.97 -33.01 -6.16
CA GLN A 6 7.15 -32.24 -5.77
C GLN A 6 7.11 -30.81 -6.32
N ASN A 7 6.40 -30.53 -7.42
CA ASN A 7 6.31 -29.18 -8.01
C ASN A 7 5.28 -28.24 -7.34
N ASN A 8 4.55 -28.70 -6.33
CA ASN A 8 3.46 -27.93 -5.73
C ASN A 8 3.87 -27.08 -4.52
N LYS A 9 5.13 -27.13 -4.08
CA LYS A 9 5.59 -26.36 -2.92
C LYS A 9 5.97 -24.93 -3.31
N VAL A 10 5.38 -23.95 -2.62
CA VAL A 10 5.62 -22.52 -2.81
C VAL A 10 5.97 -21.85 -1.49
N LEU A 11 7.10 -21.11 -1.45
CA LEU A 11 7.41 -20.23 -0.31
C LEU A 11 6.97 -18.80 -0.63
N VAL A 12 6.12 -18.23 0.22
CA VAL A 12 5.75 -16.82 0.16
C VAL A 12 6.58 -16.06 1.20
N LEU A 13 7.40 -15.13 0.72
CA LEU A 13 8.35 -14.39 1.55
C LEU A 13 7.74 -13.04 1.94
N GLY A 14 7.44 -12.87 3.22
CA GLY A 14 6.76 -11.72 3.82
C GLY A 14 5.30 -11.99 4.13
N ALA A 15 4.90 -11.80 5.39
CA ALA A 15 3.55 -11.98 5.93
C ALA A 15 2.79 -10.66 6.09
N GLY A 16 3.11 -9.66 5.27
CA GLY A 16 2.23 -8.51 5.07
C GLY A 16 0.96 -8.91 4.31
N ILE A 17 0.00 -7.99 4.21
CA ILE A 17 -1.29 -8.23 3.54
C ILE A 17 -1.14 -8.78 2.11
N VAL A 18 -0.14 -8.31 1.35
CA VAL A 18 0.16 -8.82 0.00
C VAL A 18 0.55 -10.29 0.05
N GLY A 19 1.44 -10.68 0.96
CA GLY A 19 1.86 -12.08 1.11
C GLY A 19 0.74 -12.98 1.63
N ILE A 20 -0.07 -12.50 2.59
CA ILE A 20 -1.25 -13.22 3.09
C ILE A 20 -2.25 -13.50 1.96
N CYS A 21 -2.59 -12.49 1.14
CA CYS A 21 -3.47 -12.68 -0.02
C CYS A 21 -2.86 -13.66 -1.03
N ASN A 22 -1.55 -13.60 -1.29
CA ASN A 22 -0.86 -14.55 -2.16
C ASN A 22 -0.94 -15.98 -1.63
N ALA A 23 -0.72 -16.17 -0.34
CA ALA A 23 -0.80 -17.48 0.28
C ALA A 23 -2.21 -18.09 0.18
N LEU A 24 -3.25 -17.28 0.38
CA LEU A 24 -4.65 -17.69 0.17
C LEU A 24 -4.90 -18.09 -1.29
N ALA A 25 -4.57 -17.22 -2.25
CA ALA A 25 -4.84 -17.47 -3.67
C ALA A 25 -4.08 -18.70 -4.20
N LEU A 26 -2.83 -18.90 -3.78
CA LEU A 26 -2.05 -20.09 -4.13
C LEU A 26 -2.62 -21.34 -3.47
N ARG A 27 -3.08 -21.24 -2.22
CA ARG A 27 -3.71 -22.37 -1.54
C ARG A 27 -5.02 -22.79 -2.21
N GLU A 28 -5.83 -21.84 -2.65
CA GLU A 28 -7.04 -22.07 -3.43
C GLU A 28 -6.74 -22.77 -4.78
N LYS A 29 -5.58 -22.51 -5.36
CA LYS A 29 -5.07 -23.22 -6.55
C LYS A 29 -4.48 -24.61 -6.27
N GLY A 30 -4.47 -25.06 -5.00
CA GLY A 30 -4.01 -26.39 -4.61
C GLY A 30 -2.52 -26.50 -4.29
N PHE A 31 -1.78 -25.39 -4.22
CA PHE A 31 -0.37 -25.42 -3.83
C PHE A 31 -0.18 -25.72 -2.34
N GLU A 32 0.96 -26.33 -2.01
CA GLU A 32 1.47 -26.43 -0.64
C GLU A 32 2.24 -25.13 -0.34
N VAL A 33 1.68 -24.30 0.53
CA VAL A 33 2.21 -22.96 0.77
C VAL A 33 2.81 -22.85 2.16
N THR A 34 4.02 -22.30 2.24
CA THR A 34 4.57 -21.80 3.51
C THR A 34 4.79 -20.30 3.42
N LEU A 35 4.16 -19.56 4.33
CA LEU A 35 4.35 -18.13 4.52
C LEU A 35 5.49 -17.90 5.52
N ILE A 36 6.50 -17.11 5.16
CA ILE A 36 7.69 -16.88 5.99
C ILE A 36 7.83 -15.38 6.29
N ASP A 37 7.90 -15.00 7.56
CA ASP A 37 8.19 -13.62 7.99
C ASP A 37 8.87 -13.62 9.36
N LYS A 38 9.64 -12.58 9.68
CA LYS A 38 10.29 -12.44 10.99
C LYS A 38 9.34 -11.99 12.10
N ASN A 39 8.22 -11.36 11.74
CA ASN A 39 7.20 -10.87 12.66
C ASN A 39 5.92 -11.70 12.54
N GLU A 40 4.95 -11.43 13.40
CA GLU A 40 3.60 -11.99 13.22
C GLU A 40 2.93 -11.45 11.94
N PRO A 41 1.96 -12.19 11.37
CA PRO A 41 1.22 -11.74 10.20
C PRO A 41 0.58 -10.35 10.38
N SER A 42 0.75 -9.51 9.36
CA SER A 42 0.23 -8.14 9.28
C SER A 42 0.81 -7.10 10.27
N ASP A 43 1.90 -7.40 10.99
CA ASP A 43 2.43 -6.48 12.04
C ASP A 43 3.31 -5.32 11.52
N ALA A 44 3.66 -5.29 10.23
CA ALA A 44 4.48 -4.22 9.64
C ALA A 44 3.61 -3.14 8.96
N THR A 45 3.97 -2.68 7.76
CA THR A 45 3.26 -1.60 7.04
C THR A 45 1.77 -1.89 6.82
N SER A 46 1.37 -3.17 6.77
CA SER A 46 -0.03 -3.59 6.68
C SER A 46 -0.87 -3.20 7.89
N TYR A 47 -0.30 -3.10 9.09
CA TYR A 47 -0.99 -2.66 10.31
C TYR A 47 -1.39 -1.18 10.26
N GLY A 48 -0.46 -0.32 9.84
CA GLY A 48 -0.52 1.12 10.13
C GLY A 48 -1.07 2.02 9.03
N ASN A 49 -1.80 1.47 8.06
CA ASN A 49 -2.45 2.27 7.01
C ASN A 49 -3.74 2.96 7.52
N ALA A 50 -4.30 3.90 6.74
CA ALA A 50 -5.49 4.68 7.10
C ALA A 50 -6.83 3.94 6.91
N GLY A 51 -6.79 2.65 6.57
CA GLY A 51 -7.95 1.79 6.37
C GLY A 51 -8.63 1.93 5.01
N VAL A 52 -8.20 2.85 4.14
CA VAL A 52 -8.86 3.08 2.85
C VAL A 52 -8.58 1.94 1.87
N ILE A 53 -9.65 1.37 1.31
CA ILE A 53 -9.63 0.42 0.19
C ILE A 53 -10.25 1.14 -0.99
N SER A 54 -9.42 1.63 -1.91
CA SER A 54 -9.87 2.54 -2.97
C SER A 54 -9.83 1.94 -4.38
N PRO A 55 -10.94 1.36 -4.89
CA PRO A 55 -11.05 0.85 -6.26
C PRO A 55 -10.62 1.86 -7.33
N TRP A 56 -10.86 3.14 -7.08
CA TRP A 56 -10.64 4.23 -8.03
C TRP A 56 -9.27 4.91 -7.92
N ALA A 57 -8.33 4.31 -7.18
CA ALA A 57 -7.00 4.88 -7.02
C ALA A 57 -6.20 4.76 -8.33
N CYS A 58 -6.18 5.84 -9.12
CA CYS A 58 -5.50 5.88 -10.42
C CYS A 58 -4.51 7.05 -10.57
N ILE A 59 -4.31 7.87 -9.53
CA ILE A 59 -3.43 9.03 -9.61
C ILE A 59 -2.07 8.70 -8.98
N PRO A 60 -0.97 8.75 -9.75
CA PRO A 60 0.37 8.49 -9.21
C PRO A 60 0.84 9.64 -8.33
N GLN A 61 1.76 9.35 -7.41
CA GLN A 61 2.38 10.38 -6.56
C GLN A 61 3.31 11.30 -7.34
N SER A 62 3.90 10.82 -8.44
CA SER A 62 4.84 11.54 -9.28
C SER A 62 4.19 12.59 -10.19
N MET A 63 3.15 13.32 -9.74
CA MET A 63 2.44 14.27 -10.61
C MET A 63 3.35 15.41 -11.12
N PRO A 64 3.20 15.86 -12.38
CA PRO A 64 4.00 16.95 -12.93
C PRO A 64 3.82 18.23 -12.12
N GLY A 65 4.93 18.97 -11.96
CA GLY A 65 4.95 20.21 -11.20
C GLY A 65 5.02 20.03 -9.68
N LEU A 66 5.02 18.80 -9.16
CA LEU A 66 5.23 18.53 -7.73
C LEU A 66 6.54 19.14 -7.20
N TRP A 67 7.59 19.11 -8.03
CA TRP A 67 8.90 19.70 -7.71
C TRP A 67 8.82 21.19 -7.33
N LYS A 68 7.80 21.94 -7.79
CA LYS A 68 7.58 23.34 -7.41
C LYS A 68 7.15 23.50 -5.96
N LYS A 69 6.50 22.48 -5.37
CA LYS A 69 6.04 22.46 -3.98
C LYS A 69 7.11 21.93 -3.01
N VAL A 70 8.03 21.10 -3.50
CA VAL A 70 9.07 20.44 -2.70
C VAL A 70 9.94 21.42 -1.89
N PRO A 71 10.49 22.52 -2.45
CA PRO A 71 11.28 23.46 -1.65
C PRO A 71 10.53 24.04 -0.46
N LYS A 72 9.26 24.44 -0.67
CA LYS A 72 8.41 24.96 0.40
C LYS A 72 8.17 23.90 1.47
N TRP A 73 7.90 22.65 1.08
CA TRP A 73 7.68 21.56 2.03
C TRP A 73 8.92 21.16 2.82
N LEU A 74 10.11 21.19 2.20
CA LEU A 74 11.37 20.86 2.88
C LEU A 74 11.82 21.96 3.84
N LEU A 75 11.45 23.21 3.58
CA LEU A 75 11.74 24.35 4.47
C LEU A 75 10.77 24.44 5.65
N ASP A 76 9.58 23.87 5.54
CA ASP A 76 8.57 23.83 6.59
C ASP A 76 8.81 22.62 7.51
N PRO A 77 9.15 22.81 8.81
CA PRO A 77 9.32 21.70 9.75
C PRO A 77 8.04 20.87 9.94
N SER A 78 6.88 21.47 9.70
CA SER A 78 5.56 20.82 9.70
C SER A 78 5.10 20.34 8.31
N GLY A 79 5.95 20.48 7.30
CA GLY A 79 5.65 20.14 5.92
C GLY A 79 5.40 18.64 5.71
N PRO A 80 4.58 18.28 4.70
CA PRO A 80 4.20 16.89 4.42
C PRO A 80 5.36 16.02 3.92
N LEU A 81 6.51 16.61 3.56
CA LEU A 81 7.68 15.92 3.01
C LEU A 81 8.94 16.27 3.81
N SER A 82 9.73 15.27 4.17
CA SER A 82 11.08 15.46 4.73
C SER A 82 12.08 14.53 4.05
N ILE A 83 13.28 15.03 3.82
CA ILE A 83 14.39 14.27 3.26
C ILE A 83 15.60 14.48 4.16
N ARG A 84 16.22 13.39 4.61
CA ARG A 84 17.48 13.47 5.34
C ARG A 84 18.61 13.79 4.36
N TRP A 85 19.26 14.95 4.52
CA TRP A 85 20.30 15.41 3.59
C TRP A 85 21.43 14.40 3.38
N SER A 86 21.87 13.71 4.44
CA SER A 86 22.89 12.65 4.33
C SER A 86 22.44 11.42 3.53
N TYR A 87 21.14 11.23 3.33
CA TYR A 87 20.55 10.13 2.57
C TYR A 87 20.30 10.50 1.10
N LEU A 88 20.21 11.78 0.76
CA LEU A 88 19.88 12.26 -0.58
C LEU A 88 20.74 11.63 -1.71
N PRO A 89 22.08 11.48 -1.58
CA PRO A 89 22.88 10.83 -2.62
C PRO A 89 22.48 9.37 -2.89
N ARG A 90 22.01 8.64 -1.87
CA ARG A 90 21.54 7.25 -2.02
C ARG A 90 20.19 7.17 -2.72
N MET A 91 19.30 8.11 -2.42
CA MET A 91 17.96 8.22 -3.03
C MET A 91 18.00 8.83 -4.44
N ALA A 92 19.06 9.53 -4.83
CA ALA A 92 19.11 10.30 -6.08
C ALA A 92 18.71 9.51 -7.35
N PRO A 93 19.13 8.25 -7.57
CA PRO A 93 18.68 7.47 -8.73
C PRO A 93 17.16 7.26 -8.75
N TRP A 94 16.56 6.99 -7.58
CA TRP A 94 15.12 6.86 -7.44
C TRP A 94 14.41 8.19 -7.70
N LEU A 95 14.95 9.30 -7.18
CA LEU A 95 14.39 10.65 -7.37
C LEU A 95 14.37 11.05 -8.85
N VAL A 96 15.43 10.73 -9.60
CA VAL A 96 15.49 10.98 -11.05
C VAL A 96 14.37 10.24 -11.78
N GLU A 97 14.16 8.95 -11.48
CA GLU A 97 13.07 8.19 -12.08
C GLU A 97 11.69 8.67 -11.61
N PHE A 98 11.57 9.15 -10.38
CA PHE A 98 10.33 9.70 -9.84
C PHE A 98 9.92 10.96 -10.61
N LEU A 99 10.87 11.87 -10.86
CA LEU A 99 10.63 13.08 -11.66
C LEU A 99 10.32 12.75 -13.13
N LYS A 100 11.02 11.78 -13.73
CA LYS A 100 10.73 11.33 -15.11
C LYS A 100 9.37 10.66 -15.24
N SER A 101 8.90 9.98 -14.20
CA SER A 101 7.58 9.33 -14.16
C SER A 101 6.45 10.36 -14.16
N GLY A 102 6.74 11.60 -13.73
CA GLY A 102 5.82 12.74 -13.84
C GLY A 102 5.70 13.37 -15.23
N ASN A 103 6.16 12.71 -16.28
CA ASN A 103 5.93 13.15 -17.65
C ASN A 103 4.44 13.01 -18.02
N PRO A 104 3.74 14.10 -18.41
CA PRO A 104 2.33 14.05 -18.81
C PRO A 104 2.00 12.97 -19.85
N LYS A 105 2.93 12.65 -20.76
CA LYS A 105 2.75 11.61 -21.78
C LYS A 105 2.69 10.18 -21.22
N ARG A 106 3.27 9.95 -20.04
CA ARG A 106 3.30 8.62 -19.37
C ARG A 106 2.15 8.44 -18.39
N LEU A 107 1.56 9.53 -17.91
CA LEU A 107 0.52 9.49 -16.88
C LEU A 107 -0.69 8.63 -17.26
N PRO A 108 -1.20 8.64 -18.51
CA PRO A 108 -2.35 7.81 -18.85
C PRO A 108 -2.09 6.32 -18.62
N ALA A 109 -1.00 5.78 -19.17
CA ALA A 109 -0.64 4.38 -19.02
C ALA A 109 -0.37 3.98 -17.55
N ILE A 110 0.28 4.85 -16.77
CA ILE A 110 0.47 4.64 -15.33
C ILE A 110 -0.88 4.57 -14.61
N SER A 111 -1.77 5.52 -14.92
CA SER A 111 -3.09 5.62 -14.29
C SER A 111 -3.97 4.42 -14.64
N ASP A 112 -3.89 3.92 -15.88
CA ASP A 112 -4.62 2.75 -16.36
C ASP A 112 -4.12 1.46 -15.70
N ALA A 113 -2.80 1.31 -15.54
CA ALA A 113 -2.22 0.19 -14.79
C ALA A 113 -2.68 0.21 -13.33
N MET A 114 -2.61 1.37 -12.66
CA MET A 114 -3.10 1.52 -11.28
C MET A 114 -4.58 1.17 -11.17
N LEU A 115 -5.42 1.67 -12.08
CA LEU A 115 -6.85 1.39 -12.06
C LEU A 115 -7.15 -0.09 -12.31
N THR A 116 -6.49 -0.71 -13.28
CA THR A 116 -6.63 -2.15 -13.60
C THR A 116 -6.35 -3.00 -12.37
N LEU A 117 -5.28 -2.69 -11.63
CA LEU A 117 -4.95 -3.39 -10.40
C LEU A 117 -5.97 -3.12 -9.29
N ASN A 118 -6.40 -1.87 -9.10
CA ASN A 118 -7.13 -1.45 -7.90
C ASN A 118 -8.64 -1.73 -7.97
N ARG A 119 -9.24 -1.61 -9.15
CA ARG A 119 -10.70 -1.64 -9.35
C ARG A 119 -11.44 -2.83 -8.73
N PRO A 120 -10.97 -4.10 -8.84
CA PRO A 120 -11.74 -5.22 -8.32
C PRO A 120 -11.65 -5.41 -6.80
N ASN A 121 -10.70 -4.75 -6.12
CA ASN A 121 -10.25 -5.24 -4.81
C ASN A 121 -11.25 -5.10 -3.66
N LEU A 122 -12.20 -4.17 -3.73
CA LEU A 122 -13.23 -4.08 -2.69
C LEU A 122 -14.07 -5.35 -2.65
N ASP A 123 -14.51 -5.83 -3.81
CA ASP A 123 -15.28 -7.07 -3.92
C ASP A 123 -14.40 -8.28 -3.61
N LEU A 124 -13.13 -8.28 -4.03
CA LEU A 124 -12.20 -9.36 -3.69
C LEU A 124 -11.99 -9.48 -2.19
N TYR A 125 -11.89 -8.37 -1.47
CA TYR A 125 -11.80 -8.40 -0.03
C TYR A 125 -13.08 -8.94 0.62
N LYS A 126 -14.25 -8.53 0.14
CA LYS A 126 -15.53 -9.08 0.60
C LYS A 126 -15.56 -10.61 0.40
N GLN A 127 -15.10 -11.11 -0.75
CA GLN A 127 -14.96 -12.55 -1.02
C GLN A 127 -13.98 -13.24 -0.07
N LEU A 128 -12.80 -12.63 0.15
CA LEU A 128 -11.79 -13.19 1.06
C LEU A 128 -12.30 -13.30 2.51
N LEU A 129 -13.16 -12.37 2.95
CA LEU A 129 -13.75 -12.41 4.29
C LEU A 129 -14.93 -13.38 4.44
N GLN A 130 -15.55 -13.86 3.35
CA GLN A 130 -16.67 -14.79 3.45
C GLN A 130 -16.29 -16.04 4.26
N GLY A 131 -17.16 -16.40 5.21
CA GLY A 131 -17.01 -17.58 6.06
C GLY A 131 -16.02 -17.40 7.21
N THR A 132 -15.54 -16.17 7.44
CA THR A 132 -14.68 -15.87 8.60
C THR A 132 -15.48 -15.45 9.84
N GLY A 133 -16.75 -15.03 9.66
CA GLY A 133 -17.54 -14.39 10.71
C GLY A 133 -17.12 -12.94 10.99
N GLU A 134 -16.21 -12.39 10.18
CA GLU A 134 -15.58 -11.08 10.35
C GLU A 134 -15.80 -10.18 9.12
N GLU A 135 -16.86 -10.43 8.35
CA GLU A 135 -17.22 -9.68 7.15
C GLU A 135 -17.42 -8.18 7.43
N GLY A 136 -17.84 -7.83 8.66
CA GLY A 136 -18.00 -6.45 9.13
C GLY A 136 -16.71 -5.65 9.28
N LEU A 137 -15.54 -6.28 9.11
CA LEU A 137 -14.25 -5.59 9.11
C LEU A 137 -14.08 -4.63 7.93
N ILE A 138 -14.88 -4.80 6.87
CA ILE A 138 -14.90 -3.91 5.71
C ILE A 138 -16.28 -3.29 5.58
N LYS A 139 -16.28 -1.96 5.45
CA LYS A 139 -17.49 -1.16 5.29
C LYS A 139 -17.39 -0.39 3.99
N ASP A 140 -18.53 -0.29 3.31
CA ASP A 140 -18.67 0.63 2.19
C ASP A 140 -18.65 2.07 2.74
N CYS A 141 -18.00 2.97 2.00
CA CYS A 141 -17.94 4.38 2.35
C CYS A 141 -17.76 5.27 1.13
N TYR A 142 -17.78 6.58 1.35
CA TYR A 142 -17.18 7.56 0.46
C TYR A 142 -15.74 7.83 0.85
N TYR A 143 -14.98 8.35 -0.11
CA TYR A 143 -13.71 9.01 0.18
C TYR A 143 -13.89 10.51 0.01
N LEU A 144 -13.96 11.21 1.15
CA LEU A 144 -14.26 12.63 1.23
C LEU A 144 -12.96 13.44 1.22
N TYR A 145 -12.81 14.30 0.22
CA TYR A 145 -11.74 15.28 0.09
C TYR A 145 -12.26 16.60 0.63
N VAL A 146 -11.58 17.18 1.62
CA VAL A 146 -11.99 18.46 2.23
C VAL A 146 -10.86 19.48 2.19
N SER A 147 -11.23 20.75 2.10
CA SER A 147 -10.31 21.88 2.12
C SER A 147 -10.95 23.08 2.83
N ARG A 148 -10.15 23.81 3.60
CA ARG A 148 -10.58 25.09 4.19
C ARG A 148 -10.46 26.25 3.22
N ASN A 149 -9.71 26.07 2.14
CA ASN A 149 -9.65 27.02 1.03
C ASN A 149 -10.83 26.77 0.06
N PRO A 150 -11.64 27.79 -0.31
CA PRO A 150 -12.69 27.69 -1.33
C PRO A 150 -12.23 27.09 -2.66
N SER A 151 -10.98 27.34 -3.03
CA SER A 151 -10.36 26.90 -4.29
C SER A 151 -9.48 25.64 -4.13
N GLY A 152 -9.43 25.05 -2.93
CA GLY A 152 -8.53 23.93 -2.65
C GLY A 152 -8.93 22.62 -3.33
N ILE A 153 -10.22 22.44 -3.62
CA ILE A 153 -10.71 21.37 -4.50
C ILE A 153 -11.02 21.95 -5.88
N ASN A 154 -10.16 21.65 -6.86
CA ASN A 154 -10.33 22.11 -8.23
C ASN A 154 -10.49 20.93 -9.20
N LEU A 155 -11.73 20.63 -9.59
CA LEU A 155 -12.07 19.54 -10.50
C LEU A 155 -11.52 19.72 -11.93
N THR A 156 -10.99 20.90 -12.28
CA THR A 156 -10.35 21.16 -13.58
C THR A 156 -8.85 20.87 -13.56
N SER A 157 -8.27 20.60 -12.40
CA SER A 157 -6.86 20.24 -12.28
C SER A 157 -6.57 18.87 -12.92
N LEU A 158 -5.31 18.64 -13.26
CA LEU A 158 -4.88 17.44 -13.98
C LEU A 158 -5.27 16.14 -13.26
N GLU A 159 -5.18 16.11 -11.94
CA GLU A 159 -5.54 14.94 -11.12
C GLU A 159 -7.03 14.58 -11.18
N TRP A 160 -7.92 15.57 -11.32
CA TRP A 160 -9.35 15.32 -11.47
C TRP A 160 -9.75 15.06 -12.93
N LYS A 161 -9.04 15.65 -13.89
CA LYS A 161 -9.17 15.32 -15.32
C LYS A 161 -8.83 13.85 -15.58
N LEU A 162 -7.70 13.37 -15.07
CA LEU A 162 -7.29 11.95 -15.20
C LEU A 162 -8.31 10.99 -14.57
N ARG A 163 -8.95 11.38 -13.46
CA ARG A 163 -10.06 10.65 -12.84
C ARG A 163 -11.28 10.64 -13.74
N LYS A 164 -11.65 11.78 -14.31
CA LYS A 164 -12.83 11.94 -15.18
C LYS A 164 -12.69 11.11 -16.46
N GLU A 165 -11.51 11.11 -17.08
CA GLU A 165 -11.19 10.30 -18.27
C GLU A 165 -11.29 8.78 -18.04
N ARG A 166 -11.34 8.36 -16.77
CA ARG A 166 -11.41 6.95 -16.33
C ARG A 166 -12.73 6.63 -15.63
N ASP A 167 -13.73 7.48 -15.82
CA ASP A 167 -15.08 7.34 -15.26
C ASP A 167 -15.10 7.14 -13.74
N VAL A 168 -14.14 7.74 -13.03
CA VAL A 168 -14.14 7.73 -11.56
C VAL A 168 -15.39 8.47 -11.06
N PRO A 169 -16.23 7.85 -10.21
CA PRO A 169 -17.51 8.41 -9.80
C PRO A 169 -17.30 9.44 -8.69
N PHE A 170 -16.85 10.64 -9.06
CA PHE A 170 -16.67 11.74 -8.14
C PHE A 170 -17.69 12.86 -8.33
N GLU A 171 -17.89 13.63 -7.28
CA GLU A 171 -18.80 14.76 -7.24
C GLU A 171 -18.22 15.86 -6.35
N GLN A 172 -18.32 17.12 -6.78
CA GLN A 172 -18.00 18.27 -5.94
C GLN A 172 -19.20 18.58 -5.07
N ILE A 173 -18.93 18.80 -3.79
CA ILE A 173 -19.95 19.14 -2.79
C ILE A 173 -19.50 20.37 -1.99
N SER A 174 -20.47 21.06 -1.40
CA SER A 174 -20.25 22.19 -0.50
C SER A 174 -19.70 21.75 0.86
N GLY A 175 -19.18 22.72 1.63
CA GLY A 175 -18.78 22.46 3.02
C GLY A 175 -19.95 22.05 3.93
N ASN A 176 -21.17 22.50 3.64
CA ASN A 176 -22.37 22.09 4.38
C ASN A 176 -22.71 20.62 4.09
N GLU A 177 -22.77 20.23 2.81
CA GLU A 177 -23.01 18.82 2.43
C GLU A 177 -21.91 17.90 2.98
N ALA A 178 -20.66 18.37 3.03
CA ALA A 178 -19.58 17.61 3.66
C ALA A 178 -19.83 17.40 5.17
N ARG A 179 -20.40 18.38 5.87
CA ARG A 179 -20.79 18.26 7.29
C ARG A 179 -22.06 17.44 7.49
N ASP A 180 -22.96 17.40 6.51
CA ASP A 180 -24.11 16.48 6.55
C ASP A 180 -23.63 15.01 6.51
N LEU A 181 -22.56 14.74 5.75
CA LEU A 181 -21.90 13.43 5.72
C LEU A 181 -21.03 13.15 6.96
N GLU A 182 -20.33 14.17 7.47
CA GLU A 182 -19.42 14.09 8.61
C GLU A 182 -19.63 15.26 9.60
N PRO A 183 -20.58 15.15 10.55
CA PRO A 183 -21.01 16.25 11.42
C PRO A 183 -19.92 16.83 12.34
N ASP A 184 -18.85 16.08 12.59
CA ASP A 184 -17.74 16.52 13.43
C ASP A 184 -16.67 17.34 12.67
N LEU A 185 -16.83 17.54 11.36
CA LEU A 185 -15.97 18.41 10.58
C LEU A 185 -16.06 19.88 11.02
N SER A 186 -14.93 20.58 10.90
CA SER A 186 -14.83 22.00 11.17
C SER A 186 -15.80 22.83 10.30
N PRO A 187 -16.41 23.90 10.85
CA PRO A 187 -17.15 24.88 10.06
C PRO A 187 -16.26 25.58 9.01
N ASP A 188 -14.93 25.57 9.20
CA ASP A 188 -13.96 26.20 8.29
C ASP A 188 -13.79 25.43 6.96
N VAL A 189 -14.37 24.24 6.80
CA VAL A 189 -14.37 23.53 5.52
C VAL A 189 -15.23 24.30 4.52
N GLN A 190 -14.61 24.79 3.45
CA GLN A 190 -15.22 25.67 2.44
C GLN A 190 -15.35 25.00 1.06
N SER A 191 -14.55 23.97 0.77
CA SER A 191 -14.71 23.17 -0.45
C SER A 191 -14.49 21.68 -0.19
N ALA A 192 -15.23 20.84 -0.91
CA ALA A 192 -15.13 19.40 -0.78
C ALA A 192 -15.44 18.65 -2.09
N ALA A 193 -15.02 17.39 -2.16
CA ALA A 193 -15.45 16.45 -3.18
C ALA A 193 -15.53 15.05 -2.59
N ILE A 194 -16.42 14.23 -3.11
CA ILE A 194 -16.52 12.81 -2.76
C ILE A 194 -16.10 11.97 -3.94
N ILE A 195 -15.46 10.84 -3.65
CA ILE A 195 -15.40 9.71 -4.58
C ILE A 195 -16.28 8.60 -4.02
N LYS A 196 -17.25 8.16 -4.83
CA LYS A 196 -18.24 7.14 -4.47
C LYS A 196 -17.68 5.72 -4.64
N SER A 197 -18.42 4.73 -4.14
CA SER A 197 -18.10 3.31 -4.27
C SER A 197 -16.70 2.96 -3.78
N GLN A 198 -16.41 3.39 -2.55
CA GLN A 198 -15.16 3.12 -1.85
C GLN A 198 -15.40 2.13 -0.73
N GLY A 199 -14.33 1.51 -0.24
CA GLY A 199 -14.36 0.72 0.97
C GLY A 199 -13.38 1.25 2.00
N ARG A 200 -13.61 0.85 3.24
CA ARG A 200 -12.66 1.02 4.32
C ARG A 200 -12.65 -0.19 5.22
N THR A 201 -11.50 -0.52 5.77
CA THR A 201 -11.42 -1.41 6.92
C THR A 201 -11.49 -0.62 8.22
N VAL A 202 -12.24 -1.15 9.19
CA VAL A 202 -12.30 -0.59 10.55
C VAL A 202 -11.11 -1.00 11.42
N ASN A 203 -10.29 -1.95 10.95
CA ASN A 203 -9.06 -2.36 11.64
C ASN A 203 -8.12 -3.12 10.67
N PRO A 204 -7.13 -2.44 10.06
CA PRO A 204 -6.24 -3.08 9.10
C PRO A 204 -5.37 -4.20 9.68
N GLY A 205 -4.95 -4.07 10.93
CA GLY A 205 -4.19 -5.10 11.64
C GLY A 205 -5.02 -6.37 11.82
N ARG A 206 -6.24 -6.23 12.34
CA ARG A 206 -7.18 -7.34 12.53
C ARG A 206 -7.60 -7.97 11.21
N LEU A 207 -7.86 -7.17 10.17
CA LEU A 207 -8.15 -7.69 8.82
C LEU A 207 -7.05 -8.64 8.34
N GLY A 208 -5.78 -8.22 8.43
CA GLY A 208 -4.66 -9.10 8.04
C GLY A 208 -4.57 -10.36 8.92
N LYS A 209 -4.77 -10.25 10.23
CA LYS A 209 -4.74 -11.39 11.16
C LYS A 209 -5.86 -12.40 10.89
N VAL A 210 -7.08 -11.93 10.61
CA VAL A 210 -8.22 -12.78 10.23
C VAL A 210 -7.93 -13.52 8.92
N LEU A 211 -7.42 -12.82 7.90
CA LEU A 211 -7.08 -13.46 6.63
C LEU A 211 -5.92 -14.46 6.76
N ALA A 212 -4.92 -14.16 7.59
CA ALA A 212 -3.84 -15.10 7.90
C ALA A 212 -4.38 -16.34 8.64
N ALA A 213 -5.28 -16.16 9.61
CA ALA A 213 -5.95 -17.27 10.29
C ALA A 213 -6.76 -18.14 9.33
N LYS A 214 -7.51 -17.52 8.40
CA LYS A 214 -8.20 -18.25 7.31
C LYS A 214 -7.21 -19.04 6.46
N ALA A 215 -6.08 -18.46 6.07
CA ALA A 215 -5.05 -19.13 5.28
C ALA A 215 -4.51 -20.38 6.01
N MET A 216 -4.18 -20.23 7.29
CA MET A 216 -3.71 -21.34 8.13
C MET A 216 -4.78 -22.41 8.32
N GLY A 217 -6.05 -22.03 8.50
CA GLY A 217 -7.18 -22.96 8.55
C GLY A 217 -7.40 -23.74 7.26
N LEU A 218 -7.00 -23.19 6.12
CA LEU A 218 -7.00 -23.88 4.82
C LEU A 218 -5.74 -24.76 4.59
N GLY A 219 -4.79 -24.77 5.53
CA GLY A 219 -3.57 -25.60 5.49
C GLY A 219 -2.32 -24.88 4.98
N VAL A 220 -2.29 -23.55 4.96
CA VAL A 220 -1.04 -22.79 4.78
C VAL A 220 -0.20 -22.89 6.04
N SER A 221 1.07 -23.27 5.91
CA SER A 221 2.04 -23.23 7.01
C SER A 221 2.57 -21.82 7.23
N PHE A 222 2.77 -21.41 8.48
CA PHE A 222 3.47 -20.18 8.82
C PHE A 222 4.78 -20.49 9.53
N LEU A 223 5.87 -19.91 9.04
CA LEU A 223 7.19 -19.99 9.65
C LEU A 223 7.64 -18.59 10.06
N LYS A 224 7.73 -18.37 11.37
CA LYS A 224 8.30 -17.14 11.92
C LYS A 224 9.83 -17.21 11.87
N ALA A 225 10.42 -16.63 10.83
CA ALA A 225 11.86 -16.65 10.58
C ALA A 225 12.31 -15.44 9.75
N GLU A 226 13.51 -14.94 10.02
CA GLU A 226 14.15 -13.88 9.23
C GLU A 226 14.82 -14.45 7.98
N ILE A 227 14.34 -14.01 6.81
CA ILE A 227 14.90 -14.39 5.52
C ILE A 227 16.14 -13.56 5.23
N THR A 228 17.26 -14.22 5.00
CA THR A 228 18.53 -13.57 4.72
C THR A 228 18.93 -13.67 3.25
N LYS A 229 18.59 -14.77 2.56
CA LYS A 229 19.02 -14.99 1.17
C LYS A 229 18.04 -15.91 0.44
N VAL A 230 17.90 -15.70 -0.87
CA VAL A 230 17.24 -16.61 -1.81
C VAL A 230 18.26 -16.98 -2.87
N THR A 231 18.40 -18.26 -3.18
CA THR A 231 19.32 -18.75 -4.23
C THR A 231 18.70 -19.89 -5.03
N PRO A 232 18.86 -19.93 -6.36
CA PRO A 232 18.56 -21.14 -7.13
C PRO A 232 19.36 -22.32 -6.58
N ASN A 233 18.74 -23.51 -6.56
CA ASN A 233 19.39 -24.74 -6.12
C ASN A 233 19.55 -25.74 -7.27
N GLN A 234 20.29 -26.83 -7.02
CA GLN A 234 20.59 -27.85 -8.03
C GLN A 234 19.35 -28.66 -8.49
N ARG A 235 18.21 -28.53 -7.82
CA ARG A 235 16.98 -29.29 -8.09
C ARG A 235 15.96 -28.47 -8.87
N ASN A 236 16.41 -27.47 -9.62
CA ASN A 236 15.55 -26.58 -10.38
C ASN A 236 14.53 -25.85 -9.46
N GLY A 237 14.92 -25.54 -8.23
CA GLY A 237 14.10 -24.79 -7.26
C GLY A 237 14.93 -23.72 -6.57
N TYR A 238 14.53 -23.37 -5.36
CA TYR A 238 15.16 -22.33 -4.56
C TYR A 238 15.44 -22.80 -3.14
N ASP A 239 16.59 -22.37 -2.64
CA ASP A 239 16.94 -22.40 -1.22
C ASP A 239 16.74 -20.99 -0.64
N VAL A 240 15.90 -20.90 0.39
CA VAL A 240 15.63 -19.69 1.15
C VAL A 240 16.31 -19.84 2.51
N LEU A 241 17.42 -19.13 2.70
CA LEU A 241 18.17 -19.14 3.95
C LEU A 241 17.44 -18.28 4.99
N THR A 242 17.12 -18.88 6.12
CA THR A 242 16.56 -18.19 7.29
C THR A 242 17.42 -18.39 8.53
N ASP A 243 17.16 -17.64 9.59
CA ASP A 243 17.74 -17.86 10.92
C ASP A 243 17.30 -19.18 11.56
N GLN A 244 16.21 -19.79 11.08
CA GLN A 244 15.71 -21.10 11.48
C GLN A 244 16.15 -22.24 10.52
N GLY A 245 17.18 -21.99 9.71
CA GLY A 245 17.70 -22.95 8.73
C GLY A 245 17.18 -22.73 7.31
N THR A 246 17.60 -23.60 6.40
CA THR A 246 17.28 -23.47 4.96
C THR A 246 15.93 -24.09 4.65
N GLN A 247 15.06 -23.32 4.00
CA GLN A 247 13.79 -23.79 3.45
C GLN A 247 13.93 -23.98 1.94
N ASN A 248 13.34 -25.05 1.40
CA ASN A 248 13.40 -25.36 -0.03
C ASN A 248 12.00 -25.38 -0.66
N ALA A 249 11.91 -24.95 -1.91
CA ALA A 249 10.70 -25.05 -2.72
C ALA A 249 11.00 -24.90 -4.21
N ASN A 250 10.02 -25.23 -5.04
CA ASN A 250 10.13 -25.19 -6.50
C ASN A 250 9.86 -23.78 -7.01
N SER A 251 8.94 -23.09 -6.34
CA SER A 251 8.57 -21.70 -6.62
C SER A 251 8.69 -20.85 -5.36
N VAL A 252 9.02 -19.58 -5.55
CA VAL A 252 9.11 -18.58 -4.49
C VAL A 252 8.34 -17.35 -4.93
N VAL A 253 7.55 -16.77 -4.02
CA VAL A 253 6.89 -15.48 -4.23
C VAL A 253 7.44 -14.45 -3.25
N LEU A 254 8.12 -13.44 -3.78
CA LEU A 254 8.72 -12.37 -2.98
C LEU A 254 7.73 -11.23 -2.74
N THR A 255 7.27 -11.09 -1.50
CA THR A 255 6.31 -10.05 -1.04
C THR A 255 6.77 -9.29 0.20
N ALA A 256 8.08 -9.28 0.46
CA ALA A 256 8.71 -8.72 1.66
C ALA A 256 8.77 -7.17 1.70
N GLY A 257 7.77 -6.50 1.13
CA GLY A 257 7.62 -5.04 1.16
C GLY A 257 8.87 -4.30 0.69
N VAL A 258 9.38 -3.41 1.56
CA VAL A 258 10.55 -2.57 1.23
C VAL A 258 11.86 -3.36 1.23
N TRP A 259 11.89 -4.52 1.88
CA TRP A 259 13.08 -5.39 1.95
C TRP A 259 13.24 -6.27 0.71
N SER A 260 12.22 -6.38 -0.15
CA SER A 260 12.29 -7.16 -1.39
C SER A 260 13.44 -6.73 -2.31
N ALA A 261 13.69 -5.43 -2.46
CA ALA A 261 14.78 -4.94 -3.29
C ALA A 261 16.17 -5.36 -2.76
N ASN A 262 16.34 -5.46 -1.44
CA ASN A 262 17.59 -5.93 -0.84
C ASN A 262 17.82 -7.43 -1.06
N LEU A 263 16.75 -8.23 -1.05
CA LEU A 263 16.82 -9.66 -1.36
C LEU A 263 17.17 -9.88 -2.85
N LEU A 264 16.54 -9.15 -3.77
CA LEU A 264 16.83 -9.22 -5.20
C LEU A 264 18.24 -8.71 -5.55
N LYS A 265 18.74 -7.70 -4.84
CA LYS A 265 20.10 -7.18 -5.04
C LYS A 265 21.16 -8.26 -4.84
N LYS A 266 20.94 -9.22 -3.93
CA LYS A 266 21.85 -10.37 -3.70
C LYS A 266 21.88 -11.36 -4.86
N LEU A 267 20.87 -11.31 -5.74
CA LEU A 267 20.78 -12.05 -7.00
C LEU A 267 21.27 -11.21 -8.20
N GLY A 268 21.83 -10.02 -7.97
CA GLY A 268 22.26 -9.11 -9.04
C GLY A 268 21.15 -8.26 -9.65
N VAL A 269 19.90 -8.41 -9.21
CA VAL A 269 18.75 -7.67 -9.73
C VAL A 269 18.57 -6.38 -8.94
N ARG A 270 18.70 -5.22 -9.61
CA ARG A 270 18.51 -3.90 -8.99
C ARG A 270 17.12 -3.37 -9.33
N VAL A 271 16.42 -2.86 -8.31
CA VAL A 271 15.05 -2.36 -8.44
C VAL A 271 14.97 -0.96 -7.85
N PRO A 272 14.48 0.05 -8.60
CA PRO A 272 14.20 1.37 -8.04
C PRO A 272 13.08 1.31 -7.00
N LEU A 273 13.43 1.16 -5.73
CA LEU A 273 12.46 1.09 -4.64
C LEU A 273 12.99 1.87 -3.44
N GLU A 274 12.16 2.75 -2.87
CA GLU A 274 12.55 3.55 -1.72
C GLU A 274 11.62 3.30 -0.53
N ALA A 275 12.16 3.50 0.68
CA ALA A 275 11.40 3.46 1.92
C ALA A 275 10.74 4.81 2.17
N GLU A 276 9.50 4.96 1.73
CA GLU A 276 8.71 6.13 2.07
C GLU A 276 8.11 5.96 3.47
N ARG A 277 8.77 6.56 4.46
CA ARG A 277 8.38 6.43 5.86
C ARG A 277 7.15 7.28 6.13
N GLY A 278 6.13 6.68 6.73
CA GLY A 278 4.84 7.32 7.02
C GLY A 278 4.53 7.23 8.49
N TYR A 279 3.84 8.25 9.00
CA TYR A 279 3.50 8.37 10.41
C TYR A 279 1.99 8.41 10.58
N HIS A 280 1.51 7.87 11.69
CA HIS A 280 0.14 8.08 12.09
C HIS A 280 0.02 8.29 13.60
N LEU A 281 -1.08 8.93 13.99
CA LEU A 281 -1.57 8.96 15.35
C LEU A 281 -2.90 8.21 15.43
N VAL A 282 -3.08 7.42 16.48
CA VAL A 282 -4.39 6.89 16.87
C VAL A 282 -4.87 7.63 18.10
N PHE A 283 -5.99 8.34 17.99
CA PHE A 283 -6.69 8.97 19.10
C PHE A 283 -7.66 7.96 19.72
N LYS A 284 -7.33 7.39 20.89
CA LYS A 284 -8.07 6.25 21.49
C LYS A 284 -9.50 6.59 21.89
N GLU A 285 -9.69 7.79 22.42
CA GLU A 285 -10.98 8.29 22.91
C GLU A 285 -11.31 9.58 22.16
N PRO A 286 -11.55 9.53 20.85
CA PRO A 286 -11.51 10.71 20.00
C PRO A 286 -12.66 11.69 20.29
N GLY A 287 -13.76 11.26 20.91
CA GLY A 287 -14.93 12.11 21.13
C GLY A 287 -15.63 12.57 19.83
N VAL A 288 -15.20 12.03 18.69
CA VAL A 288 -15.74 12.25 17.35
C VAL A 288 -15.81 10.91 16.63
N THR A 289 -16.72 10.78 15.67
CA THR A 289 -16.86 9.54 14.88
C THR A 289 -17.00 9.87 13.40
N LEU A 290 -16.26 9.14 12.57
CA LEU A 290 -16.25 9.31 11.11
C LEU A 290 -16.92 8.13 10.42
N THR A 291 -17.93 8.42 9.60
CA THR A 291 -18.65 7.41 8.79
C THR A 291 -17.85 7.04 7.54
N ASN A 292 -17.13 8.02 6.98
CA ASN A 292 -16.32 7.93 5.77
C ASN A 292 -14.84 8.12 6.06
N SER A 293 -14.00 7.84 5.06
CA SER A 293 -12.59 8.21 5.12
C SER A 293 -12.46 9.66 4.66
N VAL A 294 -11.75 10.49 5.43
CA VAL A 294 -11.62 11.93 5.15
C VAL A 294 -10.17 12.29 4.85
N LEU A 295 -9.89 12.80 3.65
CA LEU A 295 -8.61 13.39 3.28
C LEU A 295 -8.64 14.90 3.48
N ASP A 296 -7.78 15.40 4.37
CA ASP A 296 -7.42 16.81 4.43
C ASP A 296 -6.54 17.16 3.21
N SER A 297 -7.12 17.89 2.27
CA SER A 297 -6.44 18.23 1.00
C SER A 297 -5.38 19.32 1.17
N ASP A 298 -5.44 20.14 2.21
CA ASP A 298 -4.44 21.19 2.42
C ASP A 298 -3.19 20.61 3.09
N ASN A 299 -3.37 19.73 4.07
CA ASN A 299 -2.28 19.16 4.89
C ASN A 299 -1.88 17.73 4.50
N LYS A 300 -2.59 17.09 3.56
CA LYS A 300 -2.27 15.77 2.98
C LYS A 300 -2.19 14.64 4.00
N PHE A 301 -3.19 14.53 4.87
CA PHE A 301 -3.39 13.36 5.75
C PHE A 301 -4.82 12.84 5.66
N VAL A 302 -4.98 11.55 5.92
CA VAL A 302 -6.27 10.86 5.93
C VAL A 302 -6.67 10.54 7.35
N SER A 303 -7.94 10.74 7.70
CA SER A 303 -8.52 10.35 8.99
C SER A 303 -9.68 9.38 8.81
N SER A 304 -9.69 8.34 9.63
CA SER A 304 -10.73 7.30 9.65
C SER A 304 -10.96 6.82 11.08
N SER A 305 -12.22 6.66 11.50
CA SER A 305 -12.55 5.93 12.73
C SER A 305 -12.24 4.43 12.61
N MET A 306 -11.64 3.86 13.63
CA MET A 306 -11.26 2.46 13.68
C MET A 306 -11.66 1.89 15.04
N GLU A 307 -11.58 0.57 15.18
CA GLU A 307 -11.89 -0.12 16.45
C GLU A 307 -11.04 0.37 17.62
N MET A 308 -9.79 0.78 17.36
CA MET A 308 -8.88 1.33 18.37
C MET A 308 -8.99 2.86 18.59
N GLY A 309 -9.94 3.52 17.93
CA GLY A 309 -10.11 4.98 17.95
C GLY A 309 -9.98 5.63 16.58
N MET A 310 -9.84 6.95 16.52
CA MET A 310 -9.66 7.65 15.23
C MET A 310 -8.19 7.64 14.81
N ARG A 311 -7.88 7.14 13.62
CA ARG A 311 -6.51 7.17 13.10
C ARG A 311 -6.36 8.31 12.09
N SER A 312 -5.34 9.14 12.27
CA SER A 312 -4.90 10.13 11.28
C SER A 312 -3.51 9.76 10.78
N ALA A 313 -3.37 9.46 9.49
CA ALA A 313 -2.13 9.01 8.87
C ALA A 313 -1.73 9.91 7.70
N GLY A 314 -0.44 10.24 7.61
CA GLY A 314 0.07 11.10 6.56
C GLY A 314 1.59 11.28 6.60
N THR A 315 2.05 12.29 5.85
CA THR A 315 3.46 12.64 5.59
C THR A 315 4.29 11.57 4.88
N ALA A 316 5.33 12.02 4.19
CA ALA A 316 6.40 11.23 3.64
C ALA A 316 7.73 11.67 4.26
N GLU A 317 8.56 10.71 4.65
CA GLU A 317 9.93 10.95 5.08
C GLU A 317 10.87 9.98 4.35
N PHE A 318 11.94 10.52 3.78
CA PHE A 318 13.00 9.77 3.13
C PHE A 318 14.30 9.88 3.92
N ALA A 319 14.57 8.86 4.74
CA ALA A 319 15.74 8.81 5.63
C ALA A 319 16.51 7.48 5.57
N GLY A 320 16.05 6.53 4.76
CA GLY A 320 16.53 5.16 4.70
C GLY A 320 15.67 4.17 5.51
N ILE A 321 15.76 2.89 5.16
CA ILE A 321 14.95 1.80 5.75
C ILE A 321 15.17 1.71 7.27
N ASP A 322 16.43 1.79 7.72
CA ASP A 322 16.80 1.50 9.12
C ASP A 322 16.93 2.75 10.00
N ALA A 323 16.54 3.94 9.50
CA ALA A 323 16.57 5.16 10.29
C ALA A 323 15.57 5.10 11.46
N PRO A 324 15.91 5.63 12.65
CA PRO A 324 14.99 5.70 13.79
C PRO A 324 13.82 6.66 13.49
N PRO A 325 12.62 6.42 14.06
CA PRO A 325 11.45 7.31 13.90
C PRO A 325 11.71 8.72 14.44
N ASP A 326 11.12 9.71 13.78
CA ASP A 326 11.01 11.09 14.27
C ASP A 326 9.54 11.44 14.53
N TYR A 327 9.07 11.13 15.75
CA TYR A 327 7.66 11.30 16.13
C TYR A 327 7.19 12.74 16.23
N ARG A 328 8.11 13.73 16.17
CA ARG A 328 7.72 15.13 15.96
C ARG A 328 6.88 15.28 14.69
N ARG A 329 7.14 14.46 13.66
CA ARG A 329 6.35 14.41 12.42
C ARG A 329 4.94 13.87 12.63
N ALA A 330 4.76 12.90 13.52
CA ALA A 330 3.44 12.40 13.90
C ALA A 330 2.64 13.47 14.66
N HIS A 331 3.28 14.21 15.57
CA HIS A 331 2.62 15.23 16.37
C HIS A 331 2.11 16.44 15.58
N VAL A 332 2.67 16.71 14.40
CA VAL A 332 2.13 17.70 13.46
C VAL A 332 0.65 17.41 13.15
N PHE A 333 0.27 16.13 13.03
CA PHE A 333 -1.12 15.75 12.79
C PHE A 333 -2.04 16.04 13.97
N LYS A 334 -1.54 16.05 15.20
CA LYS A 334 -2.36 16.37 16.38
C LYS A 334 -3.05 17.72 16.21
N LYS A 335 -2.27 18.73 15.79
CA LYS A 335 -2.78 20.09 15.54
C LYS A 335 -3.71 20.13 14.33
N HIS A 336 -3.33 19.52 13.21
CA HIS A 336 -4.15 19.55 12.00
C HIS A 336 -5.46 18.76 12.14
N ALA A 337 -5.42 17.59 12.78
CA ALA A 337 -6.61 16.79 13.07
C ALA A 337 -7.55 17.52 14.04
N LYS A 338 -7.02 18.18 15.08
CA LYS A 338 -7.83 19.02 15.99
C LYS A 338 -8.45 20.23 15.28
N SER A 339 -7.72 20.81 14.32
CA SER A 339 -8.25 21.90 13.48
C SER A 339 -9.33 21.42 12.52
N LEU A 340 -9.22 20.20 11.98
CA LEU A 340 -10.21 19.62 11.08
C LEU A 340 -11.45 19.11 11.83
N PHE A 341 -11.26 18.61 13.05
CA PHE A 341 -12.30 18.06 13.93
C PHE A 341 -12.24 18.79 15.28
N PRO A 342 -12.92 19.95 15.44
CA PRO A 342 -12.79 20.79 16.63
C PRO A 342 -13.12 20.08 17.96
N LYS A 343 -14.01 19.09 17.92
CA LYS A 343 -14.40 18.27 19.09
C LYS A 343 -13.42 17.14 19.41
N LEU A 344 -12.44 16.86 18.55
CA LEU A 344 -11.49 15.77 18.73
C LEU A 344 -10.75 15.87 20.07
N ASN A 345 -10.88 14.86 20.91
CA ASN A 345 -10.06 14.71 22.09
C ASN A 345 -8.67 14.18 21.68
N THR A 346 -7.64 14.86 22.15
CA THR A 346 -6.24 14.58 21.78
C THR A 346 -5.35 14.23 22.97
N ASN A 347 -5.96 13.92 24.12
CA ASN A 347 -5.25 13.65 25.37
C ASN A 347 -4.51 12.30 25.35
N SER A 348 -5.12 11.28 24.73
CA SER A 348 -4.56 9.94 24.60
C SER A 348 -4.30 9.62 23.13
N VAL A 349 -3.02 9.45 22.78
CA VAL A 349 -2.60 9.11 21.42
C VAL A 349 -1.58 7.97 21.44
N ASP A 350 -1.70 7.05 20.48
CA ASP A 350 -0.62 6.12 20.12
C ASP A 350 0.09 6.59 18.85
N GLU A 351 1.41 6.44 18.86
CA GLU A 351 2.28 6.80 17.75
C GLU A 351 2.78 5.57 17.01
N TRP A 352 2.92 5.70 15.69
CA TRP A 352 3.49 4.64 14.88
C TRP A 352 4.16 5.18 13.62
N MET A 353 5.17 4.45 13.15
CA MET A 353 5.87 4.73 11.90
C MET A 353 6.00 3.45 11.08
N GLY A 354 5.67 3.56 9.79
CA GLY A 354 5.74 2.49 8.81
C GLY A 354 6.65 2.80 7.65
N ARG A 355 6.99 1.78 6.87
CA ARG A 355 7.88 1.89 5.70
C ARG A 355 7.12 1.44 4.47
N ARG A 356 6.62 2.37 3.68
CA ARG A 356 5.93 2.05 2.42
C ARG A 356 6.97 1.72 1.35
N PRO A 357 6.86 0.58 0.66
CA PRO A 357 7.73 0.28 -0.48
C PRO A 357 7.25 1.10 -1.68
N SER A 358 7.93 2.20 -2.01
CA SER A 358 7.47 3.17 -3.01
C SER A 358 8.31 3.10 -4.29
N PRO A 359 7.75 2.62 -5.42
CA PRO A 359 8.34 2.75 -6.74
C PRO A 359 8.23 4.19 -7.27
N PRO A 360 9.07 4.59 -8.23
CA PRO A 360 9.07 5.95 -8.78
C PRO A 360 7.74 6.40 -9.40
N ASP A 361 6.99 5.48 -10.02
CA ASP A 361 5.76 5.77 -10.77
C ASP A 361 4.47 5.39 -10.03
N SER A 362 4.57 4.94 -8.77
CA SER A 362 3.44 4.42 -7.95
C SER A 362 2.81 3.10 -8.44
N VAL A 363 3.34 2.47 -9.49
CA VAL A 363 2.88 1.15 -9.96
C VAL A 363 3.69 0.06 -9.25
N PRO A 364 3.06 -0.96 -8.62
CA PRO A 364 3.81 -2.03 -7.98
C PRO A 364 4.57 -2.89 -8.99
N TYR A 365 5.57 -3.60 -8.50
CA TYR A 365 6.25 -4.65 -9.22
C TYR A 365 5.47 -5.95 -9.03
N ILE A 366 4.97 -6.53 -10.12
CA ILE A 366 4.28 -7.83 -10.16
C ILE A 366 4.79 -8.61 -11.37
N GLY A 367 5.21 -9.87 -11.18
CA GLY A 367 5.69 -10.71 -12.28
C GLY A 367 6.64 -11.82 -11.84
N GLU A 368 7.42 -12.32 -12.81
CA GLU A 368 8.49 -13.31 -12.64
C GLU A 368 9.85 -12.63 -12.87
N VAL A 369 10.82 -12.90 -12.00
CA VAL A 369 12.14 -12.24 -12.04
C VAL A 369 12.88 -12.66 -13.32
N PRO A 370 13.27 -11.70 -14.20
CA PRO A 370 13.99 -12.03 -15.42
C PRO A 370 15.28 -12.82 -15.14
N GLY A 371 15.43 -13.97 -15.80
CA GLY A 371 16.58 -14.87 -15.62
C GLY A 371 16.48 -15.83 -14.42
N PHE A 372 15.39 -15.79 -13.66
CA PHE A 372 15.17 -16.68 -12.49
C PHE A 372 13.78 -17.34 -12.57
N PRO A 373 13.67 -18.46 -13.32
CA PRO A 373 12.39 -19.17 -13.49
C PRO A 373 11.78 -19.58 -12.15
N ARG A 374 10.46 -19.41 -11.99
CA ARG A 374 9.67 -19.68 -10.77
C ARG A 374 10.02 -18.82 -9.54
N LEU A 375 10.79 -17.75 -9.71
CA LEU A 375 10.92 -16.68 -8.71
C LEU A 375 9.97 -15.54 -9.09
N PHE A 376 8.83 -15.49 -8.43
CA PHE A 376 7.81 -14.46 -8.63
C PHE A 376 7.97 -13.33 -7.61
N TYR A 377 7.40 -12.18 -7.93
CA TYR A 377 7.42 -11.02 -7.05
C TYR A 377 6.09 -10.25 -7.08
N GLY A 378 5.76 -9.67 -5.92
CA GLY A 378 4.60 -8.81 -5.70
C GLY A 378 4.88 -7.82 -4.59
N PHE A 379 5.46 -6.66 -4.90
CA PHE A 379 5.79 -5.63 -3.91
C PHE A 379 5.80 -4.24 -4.55
N GLY A 380 6.01 -3.19 -3.74
CA GLY A 380 6.09 -1.82 -4.27
C GLY A 380 4.73 -1.12 -4.37
N HIS A 381 3.75 -1.51 -3.56
CA HIS A 381 2.42 -0.91 -3.64
C HIS A 381 2.31 0.49 -3.03
N GLY A 382 3.38 1.04 -2.46
CA GLY A 382 3.39 2.36 -1.84
C GLY A 382 2.24 2.54 -0.83
N HIS A 383 1.36 3.49 -1.11
CA HIS A 383 0.17 3.80 -0.31
C HIS A 383 -0.99 2.81 -0.50
N LEU A 384 -0.96 2.03 -1.58
CA LEU A 384 -2.07 1.20 -2.04
C LEU A 384 -1.85 -0.28 -1.73
N GLY A 385 -0.93 -0.61 -0.83
CA GLY A 385 -0.65 -2.00 -0.44
C GLY A 385 -1.84 -2.73 0.15
N LEU A 386 -2.66 -2.04 0.96
CA LEU A 386 -3.93 -2.61 1.40
C LEU A 386 -4.87 -2.80 0.19
N THR A 387 -5.12 -1.74 -0.57
CA THR A 387 -6.04 -1.77 -1.72
C THR A 387 -5.69 -2.87 -2.73
N GLY A 388 -4.47 -2.90 -3.25
CA GLY A 388 -4.10 -3.74 -4.40
C GLY A 388 -3.71 -5.19 -4.09
N ALA A 389 -3.69 -5.60 -2.82
CA ALA A 389 -3.19 -6.91 -2.41
C ALA A 389 -3.97 -8.10 -3.01
N PRO A 390 -5.33 -8.14 -3.00
CA PRO A 390 -6.07 -9.28 -3.53
C PRO A 390 -5.85 -9.50 -5.04
N MET A 391 -5.87 -8.44 -5.84
CA MET A 391 -5.67 -8.55 -7.28
C MET A 391 -4.22 -8.92 -7.62
N THR A 392 -3.25 -8.40 -6.86
CA THR A 392 -1.84 -8.84 -6.98
C THR A 392 -1.71 -10.34 -6.76
N ALA A 393 -2.40 -10.88 -5.75
CA ALA A 393 -2.40 -12.31 -5.46
C ALA A 393 -3.03 -13.14 -6.58
N ARG A 394 -4.13 -12.68 -7.19
CA ARG A 394 -4.72 -13.35 -8.36
C ARG A 394 -3.78 -13.37 -9.56
N MET A 395 -3.11 -12.25 -9.84
CA MET A 395 -2.13 -12.16 -10.92
C MET A 395 -0.98 -13.15 -10.69
N ILE A 396 -0.41 -13.17 -9.48
CA ILE A 396 0.71 -14.08 -9.17
C ILE A 396 0.26 -15.54 -9.15
N ALA A 397 -0.90 -15.87 -8.59
CA ALA A 397 -1.41 -17.23 -8.60
C ALA A 397 -1.61 -17.77 -10.02
N ALA A 398 -2.08 -16.94 -10.95
CA ALA A 398 -2.16 -17.28 -12.36
C ALA A 398 -0.77 -17.53 -12.98
N LEU A 399 0.19 -16.64 -12.72
CA LEU A 399 1.58 -16.81 -13.19
C LEU A 399 2.22 -18.10 -12.66
N VAL A 400 2.08 -18.38 -11.37
CA VAL A 400 2.60 -19.61 -10.74
C VAL A 400 1.94 -20.86 -11.33
N SER A 401 0.66 -20.76 -11.71
CA SER A 401 -0.12 -21.86 -12.33
C SER A 401 0.04 -21.95 -13.85
N ASN A 402 0.84 -21.07 -14.48
CA ASN A 402 0.92 -20.90 -15.94
C ASN A 402 -0.45 -20.68 -16.62
N GLU A 403 -1.37 -20.00 -15.93
CA GLU A 403 -2.67 -19.62 -16.50
C GLU A 403 -2.56 -18.30 -17.26
N PRO A 404 -3.32 -18.14 -18.37
CA PRO A 404 -3.32 -16.90 -19.14
C PRO A 404 -3.89 -15.73 -18.33
N LEU A 405 -3.19 -14.60 -18.35
CA LEU A 405 -3.66 -13.33 -17.80
C LEU A 405 -4.14 -12.42 -18.93
N ASN A 406 -5.41 -12.03 -18.88
CA ASN A 406 -5.96 -10.98 -19.76
C ASN A 406 -5.62 -9.57 -19.24
N ILE A 407 -4.38 -9.37 -18.80
CA ILE A 407 -3.86 -8.11 -18.24
C ILE A 407 -2.48 -7.87 -18.86
N ASP A 408 -2.26 -6.66 -19.38
CA ASP A 408 -0.93 -6.26 -19.80
C ASP A 408 0.01 -6.20 -18.59
N MET A 409 0.99 -7.10 -18.56
CA MET A 409 1.97 -7.21 -17.48
C MET A 409 3.13 -6.21 -17.63
N THR A 410 3.27 -5.55 -18.78
CA THR A 410 4.37 -4.62 -19.10
C THR A 410 4.55 -3.52 -18.03
N PRO A 411 3.49 -2.86 -17.53
CA PRO A 411 3.61 -1.81 -16.52
C PRO A 411 4.13 -2.30 -15.16
N TYR A 412 4.09 -3.60 -14.88
CA TYR A 412 4.44 -4.17 -13.57
C TYR A 412 5.84 -4.81 -13.54
N ARG A 413 6.56 -4.83 -14.67
CA ARG A 413 7.89 -5.43 -14.77
C ARG A 413 8.94 -4.72 -13.91
N LEU A 414 9.94 -5.46 -13.44
CA LEU A 414 11.11 -4.90 -12.72
C LEU A 414 11.98 -4.00 -13.60
N ASP A 415 12.06 -4.31 -14.89
CA ASP A 415 12.93 -3.66 -15.87
C ASP A 415 12.25 -2.50 -16.63
N ARG A 416 11.03 -2.09 -16.25
CA ARG A 416 10.29 -1.01 -16.92
C ARG A 416 10.94 0.38 -16.85
N PHE A 417 11.96 0.54 -16.01
CA PHE A 417 12.77 1.76 -15.89
C PHE A 417 14.13 1.64 -16.60
N ASN A 418 14.49 0.45 -17.07
CA ASN A 418 15.68 0.30 -17.88
C ASN A 418 15.45 1.05 -19.20
N LYS A 419 16.48 1.76 -19.67
CA LYS A 419 16.42 2.32 -21.01
C LYS A 419 16.38 1.14 -22.00
N PRO A 420 15.52 1.21 -23.05
CA PRO A 420 15.57 0.24 -24.13
C PRO A 420 16.94 0.23 -24.81
#